data_AF-A0A5A7ND84-F1
#
_entry.id   AF-A0A5A7ND84-F1
#
_cell.length_a   1.000
_cell.length_b   1.000
_cell.length_c   1.000
_cell.angle_alpha   90.00
_cell.angle_beta   90.00
_cell.angle_gamma   90.00
#
_symmetry.space_group_name_H-M   'P 1'
#
loop_
_entity.id
_entity.type
_entity.pdbx_description
1 polymer ?
#
loop_
_entity_poly.entity_id
_entity_poly.type
_entity_poly.pdbx_seq_one_letter_code
_entity_poly.pdbx_strand_id
1 'polypeptide(L)'
;MGNGLARALSVGAIICLSALGFSSGIAVAQTLVVGNKTADTLGFIDISSGEMRAVRATGHGPHEVAISLTGRWLLSSLMDRLNRKAILSACSMCKAPRL
;
A
#
# COMPACT_ATOMS: atom_id res chain seq x y z
N MET A 1 42.35 -8.99 45.14
CA MET A 1 41.02 -8.37 45.11
C MET A 1 41.01 -7.28 44.03
N GLY A 2 40.56 -7.52 42.80
CA GLY A 2 40.64 -6.45 41.79
C GLY A 2 40.12 -6.73 40.39
N ASN A 3 39.08 -7.56 40.22
CA ASN A 3 38.63 -7.96 38.87
C ASN A 3 37.09 -7.99 38.73
N GLY A 4 36.34 -7.85 39.84
CA GLY A 4 34.88 -8.02 39.85
C GLY A 4 34.12 -6.81 39.31
N LEU A 5 34.58 -5.58 39.61
CA LEU A 5 33.92 -4.35 39.15
C LEU A 5 34.02 -4.16 37.63
N ALA A 6 35.16 -4.49 37.03
CA ALA A 6 35.36 -4.36 35.58
C ALA A 6 34.46 -5.31 34.77
N ARG A 7 34.16 -6.51 35.30
CA ARG A 7 33.26 -7.48 34.67
C ARG A 7 31.79 -7.07 34.80
N ALA A 8 31.42 -6.43 35.91
CA ALA A 8 30.05 -5.94 36.14
C ALA A 8 29.68 -4.78 35.20
N LEU A 9 30.62 -3.86 34.92
CA LEU A 9 30.39 -2.76 33.97
C LEU A 9 30.19 -3.26 32.53
N SER A 10 30.97 -4.26 32.09
CA SER A 10 30.87 -4.79 30.72
C SER A 10 29.54 -5.48 30.45
N VAL A 11 28.99 -6.20 31.45
CA VAL A 11 27.69 -6.89 31.30
C VAL A 11 26.53 -5.88 31.34
N GLY A 12 26.59 -4.86 32.19
CA GLY A 12 25.54 -3.83 32.28
C GLY A 12 25.41 -2.97 31.02
N ALA A 13 26.54 -2.63 30.38
CA ALA A 13 26.56 -1.88 29.12
C ALA A 13 25.99 -2.67 27.94
N ILE A 14 26.23 -3.99 27.88
CA ILE A 14 25.69 -4.87 26.84
C ILE A 14 24.17 -5.02 26.99
N ILE A 15 23.66 -5.12 28.22
CA ILE A 15 22.21 -5.22 28.49
C ILE A 15 21.48 -3.93 28.10
N CYS A 16 22.04 -2.75 28.39
CA CYS A 16 21.44 -1.47 27.98
C CYS A 16 21.42 -1.26 26.46
N LEU A 17 22.42 -1.77 25.74
CA LEU A 17 22.48 -1.63 24.28
C LEU A 17 21.46 -2.52 23.56
N SER A 18 21.07 -3.64 24.15
CA SER A 18 20.03 -4.55 23.62
C SER A 18 18.59 -4.05 23.81
N ALA A 19 18.36 -3.08 24.71
CA ALA A 19 17.04 -2.55 25.02
C ALA A 19 16.55 -1.48 24.02
N LEU A 20 17.40 -1.02 23.11
CA LEU A 20 17.04 -0.14 21.99
C LEU A 20 16.46 -0.93 20.79
N GLY A 21 15.93 -2.12 21.07
CA GLY A 21 15.36 -3.05 20.10
C GLY A 21 14.27 -2.40 19.26
N PHE A 22 14.70 -1.91 18.10
CA PHE A 22 14.01 -1.80 16.82
C PHE A 22 12.51 -2.14 16.87
N SER A 23 11.66 -1.13 17.07
CA SER A 23 10.25 -1.25 16.72
C SER A 23 10.15 -1.18 15.20
N SER A 24 10.33 -2.31 14.52
CA SER A 24 9.89 -2.47 13.14
C SER A 24 8.37 -2.48 13.15
N GLY A 25 7.75 -1.30 13.21
CA GLY A 25 6.37 -1.17 12.78
C GLY A 25 6.29 -1.62 11.32
N ILE A 26 5.50 -2.64 11.04
CA ILE A 26 5.14 -2.95 9.65
C ILE A 26 4.32 -1.76 9.17
N ALA A 27 4.95 -0.86 8.42
CA ALA A 27 4.25 0.20 7.72
C ALA A 27 3.38 -0.47 6.64
N VAL A 28 2.11 -0.68 6.95
CA VAL A 28 1.13 -1.10 5.94
C VAL A 28 0.83 0.13 5.10
N ALA A 29 1.51 0.28 3.97
CA ALA A 29 1.19 1.32 3.00
C ALA A 29 -0.27 1.12 2.53
N GLN A 30 -1.15 2.03 2.91
CA GLN A 30 -2.56 1.98 2.53
C GLN A 30 -2.77 2.83 1.27
N THR A 31 -3.28 2.21 0.21
CA THR A 31 -3.61 2.91 -1.05
C THR A 31 -5.11 3.09 -1.18
N LEU A 32 -5.55 4.32 -1.43
CA LEU A 32 -6.89 4.61 -1.87
C LEU A 32 -6.96 4.51 -3.40
N VAL A 33 -7.90 3.72 -3.91
CA VAL A 33 -8.18 3.67 -5.35
C VAL A 33 -9.47 4.42 -5.66
N VAL A 34 -9.40 5.37 -6.59
CA VAL A 34 -10.51 6.25 -6.95
C VAL A 34 -10.86 6.06 -8.43
N GLY A 35 -12.09 5.64 -8.71
CA GLY A 35 -12.64 5.66 -10.06
C GLY A 35 -13.06 7.07 -10.46
N ASN A 36 -12.39 7.64 -11.46
CA ASN A 36 -12.81 8.91 -12.06
C ASN A 36 -13.73 8.61 -13.26
N LYS A 37 -15.04 8.74 -13.02
CA LYS A 37 -16.08 8.43 -13.98
C LYS A 37 -16.04 9.30 -15.25
N THR A 38 -15.64 10.58 -15.15
CA THR A 38 -15.63 11.48 -16.30
C THR A 38 -14.34 11.39 -17.11
N ALA A 39 -13.23 11.06 -16.46
CA ALA A 39 -11.92 10.93 -17.11
C ALA A 39 -11.60 9.50 -17.58
N ASP A 40 -12.47 8.52 -17.34
CA ASP A 40 -12.28 7.12 -17.74
C ASP A 40 -10.99 6.49 -17.17
N THR A 41 -10.66 6.84 -15.93
CA THR A 41 -9.42 6.45 -15.24
C THR A 41 -9.63 5.96 -13.82
N LEU A 42 -8.64 5.23 -13.30
CA LEU A 42 -8.42 4.98 -11.88
C LEU A 42 -7.20 5.76 -11.40
N GLY A 43 -7.35 6.48 -10.29
CA GLY A 43 -6.26 7.07 -9.53
C GLY A 43 -5.88 6.19 -8.34
N PHE A 44 -4.58 6.13 -8.03
CA PHE A 44 -4.01 5.42 -6.88
C PHE A 44 -3.33 6.45 -5.99
N ILE A 45 -3.81 6.61 -4.76
CA ILE A 45 -3.36 7.64 -3.83
C ILE A 45 -2.78 6.96 -2.60
N ASP A 46 -1.58 7.38 -2.21
CA ASP A 46 -0.99 6.97 -0.94
C ASP A 46 -1.70 7.72 0.20
N ILE A 47 -2.30 7.00 1.14
CA ILE A 47 -3.11 7.62 2.21
C ILE A 47 -2.23 8.38 3.20
N SER A 48 -0.98 7.94 3.42
CA SER A 48 -0.10 8.56 4.41
C SER A 48 0.36 9.97 4.01
N SER A 49 0.62 10.17 2.72
CA SER A 49 1.10 11.43 2.14
C SER A 49 0.01 12.22 1.42
N GLY A 50 -1.10 11.57 1.04
CA GLY A 50 -2.13 12.13 0.17
C GLY A 50 -1.72 12.25 -1.30
N GLU A 51 -0.52 11.77 -1.67
CA GLU A 51 0.02 11.92 -3.01
C GLU A 51 -0.57 10.91 -4.00
N MET A 52 -0.85 11.37 -5.22
CA MET A 52 -1.23 10.50 -6.33
C MET A 52 -0.01 9.74 -6.84
N ARG A 53 0.03 8.43 -6.61
CA ARG A 53 1.11 7.52 -7.02
C ARG A 53 0.98 7.07 -8.46
N ALA A 54 -0.23 6.95 -8.98
CA ALA A 54 -0.48 6.52 -10.35
C ALA A 54 -1.87 6.89 -10.87
N VAL A 55 -1.99 6.98 -12.19
CA VAL A 55 -3.26 6.99 -12.92
C VAL A 55 -3.22 5.89 -13.99
N ARG A 56 -4.33 5.17 -14.17
CA ARG A 56 -4.49 4.12 -15.18
C ARG A 56 -5.80 4.29 -15.93
N ALA A 57 -5.77 4.17 -17.25
CA ALA A 57 -7.00 4.12 -18.04
C ALA A 57 -7.76 2.82 -17.75
N THR A 58 -9.10 2.90 -17.69
CA THR A 58 -9.95 1.72 -17.47
C THR A 58 -10.85 1.39 -18.65
N GLY A 59 -11.37 2.43 -19.32
CA GLY A 59 -12.55 2.37 -20.19
C GLY A 59 -13.68 3.22 -19.60
N HIS A 60 -14.81 3.31 -20.31
CA HIS A 60 -15.77 4.39 -20.06
C HIS A 60 -16.50 4.28 -18.71
N GLY A 61 -16.50 5.37 -17.95
CA GLY A 61 -17.32 5.55 -16.76
C GLY A 61 -17.16 4.45 -15.71
N PRO A 62 -15.95 4.27 -15.11
CA PRO A 62 -15.78 3.34 -14.00
C PRO A 62 -16.78 3.66 -12.89
N HIS A 63 -17.59 2.66 -12.51
CA HIS A 63 -18.73 2.83 -11.60
C HIS A 63 -18.60 2.03 -10.31
N GLU A 64 -17.89 0.91 -10.36
CA GLU A 64 -17.59 0.06 -9.22
C GLU A 64 -16.13 -0.37 -9.30
N VAL A 65 -15.52 -0.61 -8.14
CA VAL A 65 -14.14 -1.08 -8.01
C VAL A 65 -14.10 -2.18 -6.96
N ALA A 66 -13.59 -3.35 -7.35
CA ALA A 66 -13.33 -4.47 -6.46
C ALA A 66 -11.84 -4.81 -6.49
N ILE A 67 -11.27 -5.06 -5.32
CA ILE A 67 -9.84 -5.38 -5.15
C ILE A 67 -9.75 -6.77 -4.53
N SER A 68 -8.90 -7.63 -5.11
CA SER A 68 -8.60 -8.94 -4.52
C SER A 68 -7.98 -8.80 -3.13
N LEU A 69 -8.20 -9.74 -2.22
CA LEU A 69 -7.60 -9.77 -0.88
C LEU A 69 -6.07 -9.60 -0.89
N THR A 70 -5.40 -10.10 -1.92
CA THR A 70 -3.94 -10.02 -2.08
C THR A 70 -3.47 -8.72 -2.74
N GLY A 71 -4.39 -7.83 -3.12
CA GLY A 71 -4.08 -6.60 -3.84
C GLY A 71 -3.45 -6.80 -5.23
N ARG A 72 -3.48 -8.03 -5.78
CA ARG A 72 -2.86 -8.34 -7.08
C ARG A 72 -3.73 -7.90 -8.26
N TRP A 73 -5.04 -8.00 -8.08
CA TRP A 73 -6.04 -7.73 -9.10
C TRP A 73 -7.00 -6.67 -8.65
N LEU A 74 -7.33 -5.78 -9.58
CA LEU A 74 -8.40 -4.82 -9.47
C LEU A 74 -9.34 -4.99 -10.66
N LEU A 75 -10.63 -5.08 -10.37
CA LEU A 75 -11.69 -5.10 -11.35
C LEU A 75 -12.49 -3.81 -11.23
N SER A 76 -12.71 -3.13 -12.36
CA SER A 76 -13.65 -2.03 -12.41
C SER A 76 -14.77 -2.32 -13.40
N SER A 77 -16.00 -2.08 -12.95
CA SER A 77 -17.18 -2.11 -13.80
C SER A 77 -17.27 -0.80 -14.57
N LEU A 78 -17.37 -0.89 -15.89
CA LEU A 78 -17.49 0.23 -16.80
C LEU A 78 -18.95 0.44 -17.22
N MET A 79 -19.33 1.67 -17.50
CA MET A 79 -20.62 1.98 -18.11
C MET A 79 -20.49 1.98 -19.63
N ASP A 80 -21.20 1.09 -20.32
CA ASP A 80 -21.37 1.20 -21.77
C ASP A 80 -22.28 2.39 -22.10
N ARG A 81 -21.79 3.35 -22.92
CA ARG A 81 -22.57 4.52 -23.37
C ARG A 81 -23.84 4.13 -24.12
N LEU A 82 -23.88 2.93 -24.71
CA LEU A 82 -24.98 2.51 -25.58
C LEU A 82 -25.93 1.50 -24.94
N ASN A 83 -25.50 0.73 -23.94
CA ASN A 83 -26.29 -0.42 -23.47
C ASN A 83 -26.40 -0.58 -21.93
N ARG A 84 -25.84 0.34 -21.12
CA ARG A 84 -25.83 0.21 -19.63
C ARG A 84 -25.36 -1.17 -19.13
N LYS A 85 -24.51 -1.86 -19.89
CA LYS A 85 -23.91 -3.12 -19.47
C LYS A 85 -22.57 -2.85 -18.80
N ALA A 86 -22.37 -3.48 -17.65
CA ALA A 86 -21.10 -3.52 -16.95
C ALA A 86 -20.08 -4.31 -17.78
N ILE A 87 -19.03 -3.66 -18.28
CA ILE A 87 -17.85 -4.36 -18.82
C ILE A 87 -16.80 -4.39 -17.71
N LEU A 88 -16.29 -5.57 -17.36
CA LEU A 88 -15.20 -5.68 -16.38
C LEU A 88 -13.86 -5.39 -17.07
N SER A 89 -13.17 -4.35 -16.60
CA SER A 89 -11.78 -4.09 -16.93
C SER A 89 -10.89 -4.60 -15.80
N ALA A 90 -9.99 -5.53 -16.10
CA ALA A 90 -9.05 -6.10 -15.15
C ALA A 90 -7.70 -5.38 -15.27
N CYS A 91 -7.29 -4.67 -14.22
CA CYS A 91 -5.96 -4.07 -14.14
C CYS A 91 -5.08 -4.91 -13.20
N SER A 92 -3.94 -5.38 -13.71
CA SER A 92 -2.93 -6.00 -12.85
C SER A 92 -2.24 -4.91 -12.04
N MET A 93 -2.42 -4.93 -10.71
CA MET A 93 -1.75 -4.00 -9.80
C MET A 93 -0.25 -4.28 -9.69
N CYS A 94 0.26 -5.35 -10.33
CA CYS A 94 1.69 -5.71 -10.33
C CYS A 94 2.61 -4.65 -10.99
N LYS A 95 2.05 -3.63 -11.65
CA LYS A 95 2.77 -2.48 -12.25
C LYS A 95 2.41 -1.12 -11.63
N ALA A 96 1.57 -1.08 -10.59
CA ALA A 96 1.65 0.05 -9.67
C ALA A 96 3.02 -0.06 -8.98
N PRO A 97 3.71 1.05 -8.64
CA PRO A 97 4.93 0.96 -7.85
C PRO A 97 4.63 0.02 -6.68
N ARG A 98 5.46 -1.02 -6.55
CA ARG A 98 5.34 -1.97 -5.45
C ARG A 98 5.44 -1.11 -4.19
N LEU A 99 4.32 -0.95 -3.50
CA LEU A 99 4.20 -0.18 -2.26
C LEU A 99 5.22 -0.69 -1.24
#